data_AF-A0A835CBS7-F1
#
_entry.id   AF-A0A835CBS7-F1
#
_cell.length_a   1.000
_cell.length_b   1.000
_cell.length_c   1.000
_cell.angle_alpha   90.00
_cell.angle_beta   90.00
_cell.angle_gamma   90.00
#
_symmetry.space_group_name_H-M   'P 1'
#
loop_
_entity.id
_entity.type
_entity.pdbx_description
1 polymer ?
#
loop_
_entity_poly.entity_id
_entity_poly.type
_entity_poly.pdbx_seq_one_letter_code
_entity_poly.pdbx_strand_id
1 'polypeptide(L)'
;MRTAALPTFRKLYGKIETELEAGDTITVTLQNNYNTYSFNGKKKLVLSTTSWIGGKNDFLGIAYLTVGGLCLFLALAFTIVYFIKPRQLGDPSYLSWNRNPGGH
;
A
#
# COMPACT_ATOMS: atom_id res chain seq x y z
N MET A 1 -28.36 5.56 3.36
CA MET A 1 -27.20 5.95 4.20
C MET A 1 -26.07 4.94 3.98
N ARG A 2 -24.82 5.38 3.78
CA ARG A 2 -23.66 4.48 3.62
C ARG A 2 -22.87 4.42 4.93
N THR A 3 -22.86 3.28 5.61
CA THR A 3 -22.09 3.03 6.84
C THR A 3 -20.59 2.98 6.53
N ALA A 4 -19.74 3.25 7.53
CA ALA A 4 -18.29 3.11 7.40
C ALA A 4 -17.83 1.72 7.84
N ALA A 5 -16.76 1.20 7.24
CA ALA A 5 -16.22 -0.11 7.57
C ALA A 5 -15.28 -0.11 8.80
N LEU A 6 -14.69 1.05 9.12
CA LEU A 6 -13.75 1.22 10.23
C LEU A 6 -14.30 2.21 11.27
N PRO A 7 -13.91 2.09 12.56
CA PRO A 7 -14.33 3.02 13.61
C PRO A 7 -13.80 4.45 13.39
N THR A 8 -12.64 4.58 12.77
CA THR A 8 -12.12 5.86 12.29
C THR A 8 -12.49 6.03 10.82
N PHE A 9 -13.37 6.99 10.54
CA PHE A 9 -13.86 7.22 9.19
C PHE A 9 -13.97 8.72 8.88
N ARG A 10 -14.01 9.03 7.59
CA ARG A 10 -14.30 10.36 7.08
C ARG A 10 -15.61 10.31 6.30
N LYS A 11 -16.41 11.37 6.44
CA LYS A 11 -17.60 11.62 5.61
C LYS A 11 -17.44 12.98 4.97
N LEU A 12 -17.80 13.09 3.70
CA LEU A 12 -17.81 14.36 2.99
C LEU A 12 -18.91 15.24 3.60
N TYR A 13 -18.51 16.40 4.12
CA TYR A 13 -19.46 17.42 4.59
C TYR A 13 -19.83 18.39 3.46
N GLY A 14 -18.85 18.80 2.67
CA GLY A 14 -19.03 19.66 1.51
C GLY A 14 -17.75 19.68 0.65
N LYS A 15 -17.86 20.25 -0.55
CA LYS A 15 -16.75 20.44 -1.48
C LYS A 15 -16.70 21.91 -1.88
N ILE A 16 -15.49 22.45 -1.97
CA ILE A 16 -15.23 23.77 -2.51
C ILE A 16 -14.82 23.53 -3.97
N GLU A 17 -15.57 24.09 -4.91
CA GLU A 17 -15.34 23.93 -6.36
C GLU A 17 -14.43 25.03 -6.94
N THR A 18 -14.02 26.00 -6.11
CA THR A 18 -13.10 27.08 -6.50
C THR A 18 -11.68 26.74 -6.08
N GLU A 19 -10.71 27.24 -6.84
CA GLU A 19 -9.31 27.20 -6.42
C GLU A 19 -9.11 28.13 -5.21
N LEU A 20 -8.29 27.69 -4.28
CA LEU A 20 -7.92 28.43 -3.07
C LEU A 20 -6.43 28.77 -3.19
N GLU A 21 -6.10 30.04 -3.00
CA GLU A 21 -4.72 30.51 -3.05
C GLU A 21 -4.07 30.46 -1.67
N ALA A 22 -2.73 30.45 -1.67
CA ALA A 22 -1.97 30.51 -0.43
C ALA A 22 -2.18 31.87 0.24
N GLY A 23 -2.81 31.86 1.42
CA GLY A 23 -3.14 33.08 2.17
C GLY A 23 -4.65 33.29 2.34
N ASP A 24 -5.47 32.54 1.62
CA ASP A 24 -6.93 32.59 1.77
C ASP A 24 -7.35 32.16 3.18
N THR A 25 -8.19 32.99 3.81
CA THR A 25 -8.72 32.72 5.14
C THR A 25 -10.09 32.06 5.04
N ILE A 26 -10.17 30.81 5.48
CA ILE A 26 -11.42 30.04 5.51
C ILE A 26 -11.94 29.98 6.94
N THR A 27 -13.08 30.64 7.19
CA THR A 27 -13.75 30.59 8.49
C THR A 27 -14.82 29.49 8.47
N VAL A 28 -14.68 28.50 9.35
CA VAL A 28 -15.68 27.43 9.52
C VAL A 28 -16.34 27.53 10.88
N THR A 29 -17.61 27.90 10.90
CA THR A 29 -18.43 27.94 12.11
C THR A 29 -19.10 26.59 12.30
N LEU A 30 -18.78 25.89 13.40
CA LEU A 30 -19.31 24.55 13.69
C LEU A 30 -20.21 24.60 14.93
N GLN A 31 -21.44 24.10 14.80
CA GLN A 31 -22.33 23.86 15.94
C GLN A 31 -22.26 22.40 16.38
N ASN A 32 -22.03 22.17 17.67
CA ASN A 32 -21.89 20.82 18.22
C ASN A 32 -23.25 20.24 18.66
N ASN A 33 -24.01 19.70 17.72
CA ASN A 33 -25.31 19.07 18.01
C ASN A 33 -25.23 17.56 18.32
N TYR A 34 -24.05 16.95 18.19
CA TYR A 34 -23.86 15.51 18.36
C TYR A 34 -22.78 15.21 19.40
N ASN A 35 -23.18 15.00 20.65
CA ASN A 35 -22.25 14.81 21.75
C ASN A 35 -21.62 13.42 21.73
N THR A 36 -20.29 13.36 21.71
CA THR A 36 -19.50 12.11 21.69
C THR A 36 -18.91 11.74 23.04
N TYR A 37 -19.22 12.51 24.09
CA TYR A 37 -18.63 12.40 25.41
C TYR A 37 -18.97 11.08 26.11
N SER A 38 -20.17 10.54 25.89
CA SER A 38 -20.63 9.30 26.54
C SER A 38 -19.86 8.05 26.09
N PHE A 39 -19.27 8.07 24.90
CA PHE A 39 -18.52 6.95 24.32
C PHE A 39 -17.07 7.31 23.97
N ASN A 40 -16.58 8.43 24.52
CA ASN A 40 -15.20 8.89 24.34
C ASN A 40 -14.78 9.10 22.87
N GLY A 41 -15.74 9.41 21.99
CA GLY A 41 -15.49 9.63 20.56
C GLY A 41 -14.83 10.97 20.28
N LYS A 42 -13.91 11.00 19.32
CA LYS A 42 -13.24 12.22 18.84
C LYS A 42 -13.82 12.65 17.50
N LYS A 43 -14.09 13.95 17.34
CA LYS A 43 -14.56 14.54 16.09
C LYS A 43 -13.58 15.60 15.61
N LYS A 44 -13.35 15.65 14.30
CA LYS A 44 -12.43 16.60 13.66
C LYS A 44 -12.99 16.99 12.32
N LEU A 45 -12.85 18.27 11.97
CA LEU A 45 -13.02 18.73 10.60
C LEU A 45 -11.66 18.63 9.89
N VAL A 46 -11.65 18.12 8.67
CA VAL A 46 -10.43 17.99 7.87
C VAL A 46 -10.71 18.59 6.50
N LEU A 47 -9.96 19.64 6.17
CA LEU A 47 -9.88 20.16 4.81
C LEU A 47 -8.78 19.40 4.07
N SER A 48 -9.11 18.81 2.92
CA SER A 48 -8.15 18.06 2.12
C SER A 48 -8.52 18.11 0.66
N THR A 49 -7.53 18.18 -0.21
CA THR A 49 -7.69 17.94 -1.65
C THR A 49 -7.67 16.45 -1.94
N THR A 50 -8.36 16.05 -3.01
CA THR A 50 -8.38 14.66 -3.50
C THR A 50 -7.62 14.58 -4.80
N SER A 51 -6.71 13.63 -4.90
CA SER A 51 -6.05 13.22 -6.14
C SER A 51 -6.85 12.11 -6.83
N TRP A 52 -6.41 11.67 -8.01
CA TRP A 52 -7.00 10.55 -8.74
C TRP A 52 -7.10 9.27 -7.89
N ILE A 53 -6.11 9.02 -7.01
CA ILE A 53 -6.07 7.83 -6.15
C ILE A 53 -6.79 8.03 -4.80
N GLY A 54 -7.42 9.20 -4.62
CA GLY A 54 -8.11 9.62 -3.41
C GLY A 54 -7.31 10.61 -2.58
N GLY A 55 -7.51 10.57 -1.26
CA GLY A 55 -6.77 11.41 -0.32
C GLY A 55 -5.32 10.95 -0.14
N LYS A 56 -4.53 11.74 0.60
CA LYS A 56 -3.14 11.41 0.95
C LYS A 56 -3.05 10.04 1.64
N ASN A 57 -2.40 9.08 0.99
CA ASN A 57 -2.11 7.76 1.53
C ASN A 57 -0.84 7.17 0.91
N ASP A 58 0.25 7.16 1.68
CA ASP A 58 1.56 6.70 1.21
C ASP A 58 1.69 5.16 1.22
N PHE A 59 0.74 4.46 1.86
CA PHE A 59 0.76 2.99 2.01
C PHE A 59 0.89 2.27 0.66
N LEU A 60 0.09 2.68 -0.32
CA LEU A 60 0.07 2.01 -1.61
C LEU A 60 1.39 2.18 -2.37
N GLY A 61 1.97 3.39 -2.33
CA GLY A 61 3.28 3.65 -2.93
C GLY A 61 4.39 2.82 -2.29
N ILE A 62 4.42 2.77 -0.96
CA ILE A 62 5.39 1.94 -0.21
C ILE A 62 5.21 0.46 -0.53
N ALA A 63 3.96 -0.03 -0.58
CA ALA A 63 3.67 -1.42 -0.92
C ALA A 63 4.20 -1.79 -2.33
N TYR A 64 3.98 -0.94 -3.34
CA TYR A 64 4.51 -1.20 -4.68
C TYR A 64 6.04 -1.15 -4.74
N LEU A 65 6.67 -0.19 -4.06
CA LEU A 65 8.13 -0.09 -4.04
C LEU A 65 8.78 -1.28 -3.33
N THR A 66 8.18 -1.74 -2.22
CA THR A 66 8.71 -2.90 -1.47
C THR A 66 8.58 -4.19 -2.27
N VAL A 67 7.42 -4.46 -2.87
CA VAL A 67 7.22 -5.65 -3.71
C VAL A 67 8.10 -5.60 -4.97
N GLY A 68 8.17 -4.44 -5.63
CA GLY A 68 9.04 -4.24 -6.80
C GLY A 68 10.52 -4.45 -6.45
N GLY A 69 10.97 -3.91 -5.33
CA GLY A 69 12.33 -4.09 -4.82
C GLY A 69 12.65 -5.56 -4.51
N LEU A 70 11.72 -6.29 -3.89
CA LEU A 70 11.87 -7.72 -3.62
C LEU A 70 11.98 -8.52 -4.93
N CYS A 71 11.12 -8.23 -5.91
CA CYS A 71 11.15 -8.90 -7.21
C CYS A 71 12.47 -8.64 -7.95
N LEU A 72 12.98 -7.41 -7.94
CA LEU A 72 14.26 -7.07 -8.55
C LEU A 72 15.43 -7.77 -7.85
N PHE A 73 15.41 -7.82 -6.52
CA PHE A 73 16.42 -8.54 -5.75
C PHE A 73 16.45 -10.03 -6.11
N LEU A 74 15.29 -10.68 -6.16
CA LEU A 74 15.18 -12.10 -6.54
C LEU A 74 15.63 -12.34 -8.00
N ALA A 75 15.26 -11.45 -8.91
CA ALA A 75 15.68 -11.54 -10.31
C ALA A 75 17.21 -11.46 -10.45
N LEU A 76 17.86 -10.55 -9.73
CA LEU A 76 19.32 -10.44 -9.71
C LEU A 76 19.96 -11.68 -9.07
N ALA A 77 19.44 -12.16 -7.95
CA ALA A 77 19.94 -13.36 -7.27
C ALA A 77 19.87 -14.59 -8.19
N PHE A 78 18.74 -14.82 -8.86
CA PHE A 78 18.59 -15.92 -9.81
C PHE A 78 19.49 -15.76 -11.04
N THR A 79 19.64 -14.53 -11.55
CA THR A 79 20.56 -14.25 -12.66
C THR A 79 22.00 -14.59 -12.27
N ILE A 80 22.44 -14.19 -11.08
CA ILE A 80 23.79 -14.49 -10.58
C ILE A 80 23.98 -16.00 -10.43
N VAL A 81 23.03 -16.71 -9.84
CA VAL A 81 23.09 -18.17 -9.68
C VAL A 81 23.16 -18.88 -11.03
N TYR A 82 22.38 -18.41 -12.01
CA TYR A 82 22.37 -18.94 -13.37
C TYR A 82 23.75 -18.80 -14.04
N PHE A 83 24.43 -17.66 -13.86
CA PHE A 83 25.78 -17.45 -14.40
C PHE A 83 26.87 -18.25 -13.68
N ILE A 84 26.80 -18.40 -12.34
CA ILE A 84 27.83 -19.10 -11.57
C ILE A 84 27.70 -20.62 -11.69
N LYS A 85 26.47 -21.15 -11.69
CA LYS A 85 26.19 -22.60 -11.82
C LYS A 85 25.19 -22.85 -12.95
N PRO A 86 25.62 -22.67 -14.22
CA PRO A 86 24.76 -22.96 -15.35
C PRO A 86 24.44 -24.44 -15.38
N ARG A 87 23.17 -24.79 -15.11
CA ARG A 87 22.67 -26.16 -15.22
C ARG A 87 22.06 -26.34 -16.60
N GLN A 88 22.48 -27.37 -17.32
CA GLN A 88 21.84 -27.73 -18.57
C GLN A 88 20.38 -28.15 -18.31
N LEU A 89 19.46 -27.58 -19.08
CA LEU A 89 18.05 -27.94 -18.97
C LEU A 89 17.86 -29.40 -19.43
N GLY A 90 17.22 -30.22 -18.59
CA GLY A 90 16.89 -31.61 -18.93
C GLY A 90 18.03 -32.62 -18.80
N ASP A 91 19.11 -32.30 -18.08
CA ASP A 91 20.23 -33.23 -17.88
C ASP A 91 19.80 -34.53 -17.14
N PRO A 92 19.86 -35.71 -17.80
CA PRO A 92 19.45 -37.00 -17.23
C PRO A 92 20.30 -37.46 -16.04
N SER A 93 21.50 -36.89 -15.84
CA SER A 93 22.38 -37.24 -14.72
C SER A 93 21.79 -36.87 -13.34
N TYR A 94 20.84 -35.94 -13.30
CA TYR A 94 20.15 -35.53 -12.09
C TYR A 94 18.87 -36.32 -11.79
N LEU A 95 18.48 -37.27 -12.66
CA LEU A 95 17.34 -38.15 -12.40
C LEU A 95 17.66 -39.04 -11.20
N SER A 96 16.72 -39.18 -10.26
CA SER A 96 16.95 -39.85 -8.97
C SER A 96 17.40 -41.30 -9.11
N TRP A 97 17.01 -41.99 -10.20
CA TRP A 97 17.42 -43.36 -10.51
C TRP A 97 18.73 -43.46 -11.29
N ASN A 98 19.18 -42.38 -11.94
CA ASN A 98 20.53 -42.29 -12.55
C ASN A 98 21.58 -41.81 -11.54
N ARG A 99 21.15 -41.13 -10.47
CA ARG A 99 21.98 -40.88 -9.29
C ARG A 99 22.20 -42.20 -8.57
N ASN A 100 23.24 -42.92 -8.97
CA ASN A 100 23.62 -44.20 -8.39
C ASN A 100 23.61 -44.13 -6.85
N PRO A 101 22.83 -44.94 -6.11
CA PRO A 101 22.88 -45.02 -4.65
C PRO A 101 24.07 -45.86 -4.14
N GLY A 102 25.10 -46.08 -4.95
CA GLY A 102 26.21 -46.97 -4.64
C GLY A 102 27.54 -46.41 -5.12
N GLY A 103 28.36 -46.01 -4.16
CA GLY A 103 29.77 -45.67 -4.35
C GLY A 103 30.33 -45.10 -3.05
N HIS A 104 31.26 -45.85 -2.47
CA HIS A 104 32.25 -45.40 -1.48
C HIS A 104 32.77 -43.98 -1.70
#